data_AF-A0A6P3ILN7-F1
#
_entry.id   AF-A0A6P3ILN7-F1
#
_cell.length_a   1.000
_cell.length_b   1.000
_cell.length_c   1.000
_cell.angle_alpha   90.00
_cell.angle_beta   90.00
_cell.angle_gamma   90.00
#
_symmetry.space_group_name_H-M   'P 1'
#
loop_
_entity.id
_entity.type
_entity.pdbx_description
1 polymer ?
#
loop_
_entity_poly.entity_id
_entity_poly.type
_entity_poly.pdbx_seq_one_letter_code
_entity_poly.pdbx_strand_id
1 'polypeptide(L)'
;MLSAASHRLVVHSSGAIRYLMNVPGKAGDDLLLVSTEAYMLLDGQDLTPRWTFGTTQVLRKPVLGYYKPDTPAVLVENGTGPNRQVLLLDLGSGAVLWSQALPGLPGDPPSASLPTADHRSAFFFWGVHEPTDSNQTEPGAAGRRLYMLHPTLPGVLLELDNVSVPIVAFQVVLLEPGRHAACILLTGPASPSPPGLVSVT
;
A
#
# COMPACT_ATOMS: atom_id res chain seq x y z
N MET A 1 -35.83 -25.40 11.50
CA MET A 1 -34.39 -25.61 11.71
C MET A 1 -33.67 -25.35 10.40
N LEU A 2 -32.93 -24.25 10.28
CA LEU A 2 -32.08 -23.99 9.11
C LEU A 2 -30.73 -24.66 9.38
N SER A 3 -30.46 -25.76 8.69
CA SER A 3 -29.16 -26.41 8.69
C SER A 3 -28.16 -25.52 7.96
N ALA A 4 -27.25 -24.88 8.69
CA ALA A 4 -26.13 -24.16 8.09
C ALA A 4 -25.09 -25.19 7.63
N ALA A 5 -25.17 -25.60 6.37
CA ALA A 5 -24.12 -26.39 5.74
C ALA A 5 -22.84 -25.54 5.70
N SER A 6 -21.91 -25.84 6.60
CA SER A 6 -20.57 -25.27 6.56
C SER A 6 -19.82 -25.89 5.39
N HIS A 7 -19.95 -25.30 4.20
CA HIS A 7 -19.13 -25.64 3.04
C HIS A 7 -17.68 -25.23 3.33
N ARG A 8 -16.87 -26.18 3.78
CA ARG A 8 -15.41 -26.00 3.88
C ARG A 8 -14.82 -26.06 2.47
N LEU A 9 -14.69 -24.90 1.85
CA LEU A 9 -13.96 -24.75 0.60
C LEU A 9 -12.47 -24.66 0.90
N VAL A 10 -11.68 -25.58 0.36
CA VAL A 10 -10.23 -25.60 0.55
C VAL A 10 -9.63 -24.69 -0.51
N VAL A 11 -9.30 -23.46 -0.11
CA VAL A 11 -8.53 -22.54 -0.94
C VAL A 11 -7.05 -22.87 -0.74
N HIS A 12 -6.39 -23.33 -1.80
CA HIS A 12 -4.96 -23.60 -1.78
C HIS A 12 -4.19 -22.29 -2.02
N SER A 13 -3.68 -21.67 -0.95
CA SER A 13 -2.78 -20.52 -1.05
C SER A 13 -1.32 -20.96 -1.07
N SER A 14 -0.48 -20.33 -1.89
CA SER A 14 0.98 -20.46 -1.77
C SER A 14 1.43 -19.70 -0.52
N GLY A 15 1.79 -20.42 0.53
CA GLY A 15 2.28 -19.83 1.78
C GLY A 15 1.18 -19.33 2.75
N ALA A 16 1.62 -18.70 3.84
CA ALA A 16 0.76 -18.29 4.94
C ALA A 16 -0.07 -17.04 4.59
N ILE A 17 -1.36 -17.05 4.92
CA ILE A 17 -2.26 -15.91 4.69
C ILE A 17 -1.90 -14.79 5.67
N ARG A 18 -1.67 -13.59 5.13
CA ARG A 18 -1.38 -12.36 5.89
C ARG A 18 -2.61 -11.45 5.99
N TYR A 19 -3.33 -11.29 4.89
CA TYR A 19 -4.50 -10.42 4.83
C TYR A 19 -5.61 -11.06 4.00
N LEU A 20 -6.85 -10.76 4.38
CA LEU A 20 -8.05 -11.04 3.60
C LEU A 20 -8.81 -9.72 3.46
N MET A 21 -9.17 -9.34 2.24
CA MET A 21 -9.79 -8.06 1.94
C MET A 21 -11.01 -8.26 1.06
N ASN A 22 -12.13 -7.61 1.41
CA ASN A 22 -13.25 -7.47 0.50
C ASN A 22 -12.89 -6.43 -0.56
N VAL A 23 -13.21 -6.72 -1.81
CA VAL A 23 -12.94 -5.82 -2.93
C VAL A 23 -14.14 -5.76 -3.88
N PRO A 24 -14.34 -4.67 -4.63
CA PRO A 24 -15.45 -4.57 -5.56
C PRO A 24 -15.40 -5.68 -6.62
N GLY A 25 -16.47 -6.49 -6.70
CA GLY A 25 -16.65 -7.55 -7.69
C GLY A 25 -17.84 -7.29 -8.61
N LYS A 26 -18.06 -8.19 -9.58
CA LYS A 26 -19.15 -8.06 -10.58
C LYS A 26 -20.54 -8.38 -10.02
N ALA A 27 -20.62 -9.27 -9.04
CA ALA A 27 -21.87 -9.80 -8.48
C ALA A 27 -21.97 -9.58 -6.96
N GLY A 28 -21.24 -8.61 -6.43
CA GLY A 28 -21.04 -8.39 -5.00
C GLY A 28 -19.57 -8.12 -4.70
N ASP A 29 -19.16 -8.30 -3.44
CA ASP A 29 -17.75 -8.20 -3.06
C ASP A 29 -17.00 -9.49 -3.41
N ASP A 30 -15.91 -9.38 -4.15
CA ASP A 30 -14.91 -10.44 -4.32
C ASP A 30 -13.91 -10.42 -3.14
N LEU A 31 -13.07 -11.44 -3.01
CA LEU A 31 -12.09 -11.54 -1.92
C LEU A 31 -10.66 -11.51 -2.45
N LEU A 32 -9.87 -10.52 -2.04
CA LEU A 32 -8.43 -10.50 -2.25
C LEU A 32 -7.72 -11.17 -1.06
N LEU A 33 -7.20 -12.36 -1.31
CA LEU A 33 -6.38 -13.12 -0.38
C LEU A 33 -4.91 -12.80 -0.60
N VAL A 34 -4.25 -12.36 0.46
CA VAL A 34 -2.84 -11.94 0.43
C VAL A 34 -2.04 -12.91 1.28
N SER A 35 -1.22 -13.74 0.65
CA SER A 35 -0.31 -14.65 1.34
C SER A 35 1.10 -14.08 1.42
N THR A 36 2.05 -14.86 1.95
CA THR A 36 3.47 -14.51 1.96
C THR A 36 4.07 -14.40 0.55
N GLU A 37 3.50 -15.13 -0.42
CA GLU A 37 4.10 -15.39 -1.74
C GLU A 37 3.15 -15.05 -2.90
N ALA A 38 1.89 -14.69 -2.64
CA ALA A 38 0.93 -14.40 -3.69
C ALA A 38 -0.15 -13.40 -3.27
N TYR A 39 -0.67 -12.68 -4.26
CA TYR A 39 -1.98 -12.02 -4.22
C TYR A 39 -2.94 -12.85 -5.07
N MET A 40 -4.07 -13.25 -4.51
CA MET A 40 -5.06 -14.09 -5.18
C MET A 40 -6.43 -13.46 -5.06
N LEU A 41 -7.07 -13.17 -6.19
CA LEU A 41 -8.47 -12.76 -6.20
C LEU A 41 -9.36 -13.99 -6.31
N LEU A 42 -10.30 -14.11 -5.39
CA LEU A 42 -11.34 -15.13 -5.38
C LEU A 42 -12.68 -14.47 -5.71
N ASP A 43 -13.48 -15.15 -6.51
CA ASP A 43 -14.88 -14.78 -6.70
C ASP A 43 -15.65 -14.86 -5.37
N GLY A 44 -16.43 -13.83 -5.05
CA GLY A 44 -17.13 -13.75 -3.77
C GLY A 44 -18.20 -14.80 -3.54
N GLN A 45 -18.74 -15.41 -4.59
CA GLN A 45 -19.86 -16.35 -4.50
C GLN A 45 -19.40 -17.79 -4.34
N ASP A 46 -18.45 -18.21 -5.17
CA ASP A 46 -18.00 -19.60 -5.22
C ASP A 46 -16.55 -19.80 -4.75
N LEU A 47 -15.86 -18.71 -4.38
CA LEU A 47 -14.47 -18.70 -3.92
C LEU A 47 -13.48 -19.29 -4.93
N THR A 48 -13.85 -19.29 -6.23
CA THR A 48 -12.95 -19.74 -7.29
C THR A 48 -11.87 -18.70 -7.56
N PRO A 49 -10.59 -19.09 -7.71
CA PRO A 49 -9.53 -18.15 -8.06
C PRO A 49 -9.77 -17.57 -9.46
N ARG A 50 -9.84 -16.24 -9.54
CA ARG A 50 -9.93 -15.48 -10.79
C ARG A 50 -8.57 -15.19 -11.38
N TRP A 51 -7.63 -14.78 -10.54
CA TRP A 51 -6.24 -14.59 -10.90
C TRP A 51 -5.33 -14.76 -9.68
N THR A 52 -4.06 -15.03 -9.96
CA THR A 52 -3.01 -15.12 -8.94
C THR A 52 -1.78 -14.39 -9.44
N PHE A 53 -1.24 -13.51 -8.61
CA PHE A 53 -0.02 -12.75 -8.87
C PHE A 53 1.05 -13.17 -7.87
N GLY A 54 2.13 -13.77 -8.36
CA GLY A 54 3.26 -14.19 -7.52
C GLY A 54 4.09 -13.00 -7.01
N THR A 55 4.56 -13.08 -5.77
CA THR A 55 5.38 -12.05 -5.11
C THR A 55 6.48 -12.73 -4.31
N THR A 56 7.64 -12.09 -4.21
CA THR A 56 8.77 -12.63 -3.45
C THR A 56 8.51 -12.55 -1.95
N GLN A 57 7.90 -11.45 -1.51
CA GLN A 57 7.53 -11.21 -0.13
C GLN A 57 6.52 -10.07 -0.03
N VAL A 58 5.39 -10.31 0.62
CA VAL A 58 4.43 -9.25 0.97
C VAL A 58 4.86 -8.57 2.26
N LEU A 59 5.05 -7.25 2.26
CA LEU A 59 5.38 -6.50 3.48
C LEU A 59 4.16 -5.91 4.17
N ARG A 60 3.26 -5.32 3.41
CA ARG A 60 2.19 -4.47 3.94
C ARG A 60 0.84 -4.87 3.38
N LYS A 61 -0.21 -4.47 4.08
CA LYS A 61 -1.58 -4.60 3.58
C LYS A 61 -1.71 -3.81 2.27
N PRO A 62 -2.22 -4.41 1.20
CA PRO A 62 -2.51 -3.70 -0.04
C PRO A 62 -3.48 -2.54 0.14
N VAL A 63 -3.41 -1.58 -0.77
CA VAL A 63 -4.26 -0.39 -0.75
C VAL A 63 -5.17 -0.39 -1.98
N LEU A 64 -6.48 -0.35 -1.75
CA LEU A 64 -7.47 -0.29 -2.84
C LEU A 64 -7.68 1.14 -3.32
N GLY A 65 -7.95 1.29 -4.60
CA GLY A 65 -8.34 2.55 -5.22
C GLY A 65 -8.78 2.36 -6.65
N TYR A 66 -8.76 3.43 -7.42
CA TYR A 66 -9.18 3.45 -8.82
C TYR A 66 -8.08 4.06 -9.69
N TYR A 67 -7.58 3.31 -10.66
CA TYR A 67 -6.60 3.83 -11.62
C TYR A 67 -7.28 4.73 -12.67
N LYS A 68 -8.51 4.38 -13.03
CA LYS A 68 -9.45 5.13 -13.86
C LYS A 68 -10.84 5.02 -13.22
N PRO A 69 -11.81 5.88 -13.57
CA PRO A 69 -13.15 5.89 -12.95
C PRO A 69 -13.79 4.51 -12.77
N ASP A 70 -13.63 3.62 -13.76
CA ASP A 70 -14.24 2.28 -13.76
C ASP A 70 -13.21 1.14 -13.68
N THR A 71 -11.99 1.45 -13.26
CA THR A 71 -10.89 0.48 -13.20
C THR A 71 -10.38 0.38 -11.77
N PRO A 72 -10.98 -0.51 -10.94
CA PRO A 72 -10.49 -0.75 -9.60
C PRO A 72 -9.07 -1.30 -9.68
N ALA A 73 -8.22 -0.80 -8.80
CA ALA A 73 -6.80 -1.12 -8.76
C ALA A 73 -6.36 -1.36 -7.32
N VAL A 74 -5.28 -2.11 -7.18
CA VAL A 74 -4.67 -2.39 -5.89
C VAL A 74 -3.19 -2.05 -5.95
N LEU A 75 -2.76 -1.17 -5.04
CA LEU A 75 -1.34 -0.87 -4.83
C LEU A 75 -0.76 -1.92 -3.88
N VAL A 76 0.30 -2.58 -4.32
CA VAL A 76 1.01 -3.61 -3.58
C VAL A 76 2.49 -3.31 -3.48
N GLU A 77 3.13 -3.85 -2.47
CA GLU A 77 4.57 -3.72 -2.23
C GLU A 77 5.18 -5.12 -2.20
N ASN A 78 6.10 -5.38 -3.14
CA ASN A 78 6.73 -6.67 -3.36
C ASN A 78 8.22 -6.58 -2.99
N GLY A 79 8.73 -7.56 -2.24
CA GLY A 79 10.13 -7.62 -1.84
C GLY A 79 10.48 -6.70 -0.68
N THR A 80 11.77 -6.65 -0.33
CA THR A 80 12.27 -5.94 0.86
C THR A 80 13.58 -5.21 0.61
N GLY A 81 13.84 -4.18 1.42
CA GLY A 81 15.06 -3.39 1.36
C GLY A 81 15.34 -2.85 -0.05
N PRO A 82 16.51 -3.14 -0.63
CA PRO A 82 16.89 -2.64 -1.96
C PRO A 82 16.10 -3.30 -3.10
N ASN A 83 15.56 -4.50 -2.90
CA ASN A 83 14.81 -5.24 -3.91
C ASN A 83 13.30 -4.93 -3.90
N ARG A 84 12.89 -3.94 -3.10
CA ARG A 84 11.48 -3.55 -2.97
C ARG A 84 11.00 -2.89 -4.25
N GLN A 85 9.81 -3.33 -4.70
CA GLN A 85 9.06 -2.73 -5.79
C GLN A 85 7.67 -2.33 -5.31
N VAL A 86 7.21 -1.17 -5.77
CA VAL A 86 5.83 -0.73 -5.63
C VAL A 86 5.13 -0.98 -6.96
N LEU A 87 3.98 -1.65 -6.92
CA LEU A 87 3.23 -2.08 -8.09
C LEU A 87 1.79 -1.62 -7.96
N LEU A 88 1.20 -1.17 -9.06
CA LEU A 88 -0.24 -0.99 -9.18
C LEU A 88 -0.79 -2.09 -10.07
N LEU A 89 -1.67 -2.92 -9.54
CA LEU A 89 -2.31 -4.02 -10.27
C LEU A 89 -3.75 -3.64 -10.63
N ASP A 90 -4.18 -4.04 -11.82
CA ASP A 90 -5.57 -4.06 -12.21
C ASP A 90 -6.28 -5.13 -11.38
N LEU A 91 -7.29 -4.73 -10.59
CA LEU A 91 -7.98 -5.68 -9.72
C LEU A 91 -8.80 -6.70 -10.51
N GLY A 92 -9.30 -6.35 -11.70
CA GLY A 92 -10.13 -7.25 -12.51
C GLY A 92 -9.36 -8.43 -13.12
N SER A 93 -8.08 -8.22 -13.46
CA SER A 93 -7.26 -9.17 -14.22
C SER A 93 -5.96 -9.59 -13.53
N GLY A 94 -5.50 -8.85 -12.52
CA GLY A 94 -4.18 -9.03 -11.91
C GLY A 94 -3.03 -8.47 -12.77
N ALA A 95 -3.32 -7.79 -13.88
CA ALA A 95 -2.30 -7.21 -14.75
C ALA A 95 -1.57 -6.03 -14.08
N VAL A 96 -0.27 -5.89 -14.35
CA VAL A 96 0.51 -4.74 -13.86
C VAL A 96 0.15 -3.50 -14.67
N LEU A 97 -0.44 -2.50 -14.01
CA LEU A 97 -0.75 -1.20 -14.59
C LEU A 97 0.44 -0.23 -14.48
N TRP A 98 1.23 -0.35 -13.40
CA TRP A 98 2.40 0.48 -13.15
C TRP A 98 3.36 -0.24 -12.20
N SER A 99 4.66 0.03 -12.33
CA SER A 99 5.71 -0.55 -11.48
C SER A 99 6.87 0.42 -11.29
N GLN A 100 7.40 0.48 -10.07
CA GLN A 100 8.62 1.23 -9.75
C GLN A 100 9.47 0.46 -8.76
N ALA A 101 10.75 0.28 -9.10
CA ALA A 101 11.77 -0.10 -8.13
C ALA A 101 11.98 1.10 -7.20
N LEU A 102 11.63 0.92 -5.93
CA LEU A 102 11.72 1.97 -4.93
C LEU A 102 12.09 1.34 -3.59
N PRO A 103 13.38 1.41 -3.21
CA PRO A 103 13.84 0.93 -1.92
C PRO A 103 13.04 1.56 -0.77
N GLY A 104 12.87 0.80 0.31
CA GLY A 104 12.13 1.25 1.50
C GLY A 104 12.98 1.08 2.74
N LEU A 105 12.65 1.81 3.79
CA LEU A 105 13.32 1.67 5.07
C LEU A 105 12.47 0.84 6.04
N PRO A 106 13.12 0.17 7.00
CA PRO A 106 12.41 -0.42 8.12
C PRO A 106 11.53 0.64 8.81
N GLY A 107 10.29 0.26 9.07
CA GLY A 107 9.33 1.12 9.77
C GLY A 107 8.69 2.22 8.92
N ASP A 108 8.80 2.22 7.57
CA ASP A 108 7.99 3.22 6.84
C ASP A 108 6.49 2.98 7.09
N PRO A 109 5.70 4.07 7.12
CA PRO A 109 4.26 3.96 7.25
C PRO A 109 3.62 3.15 6.11
N PRO A 110 2.40 2.63 6.32
CA PRO A 110 1.64 2.01 5.26
C PRO A 110 1.34 3.00 4.13
N SER A 111 1.26 2.47 2.92
CA SER A 111 0.78 3.21 1.76
C SER A 111 -0.69 3.62 1.95
N ALA A 112 -1.14 4.63 1.22
CA ALA A 112 -2.51 5.14 1.30
C ALA A 112 -3.07 5.47 -0.09
N SER A 113 -4.40 5.47 -0.20
CA SER A 113 -5.12 5.95 -1.38
C SER A 113 -6.06 7.06 -0.98
N LEU A 114 -6.25 8.01 -1.89
CA LEU A 114 -7.17 9.12 -1.72
C LEU A 114 -8.07 9.19 -2.95
N PRO A 115 -9.38 8.93 -2.82
CA PRO A 115 -10.31 9.06 -3.94
C PRO A 115 -10.42 10.54 -4.34
N THR A 116 -10.44 10.79 -5.64
CA THR A 116 -10.57 12.14 -6.22
C THR A 116 -11.99 12.35 -6.75
N ALA A 117 -12.35 13.60 -7.01
CA ALA A 117 -13.69 13.96 -7.49
C ALA A 117 -14.02 13.37 -8.88
N ASP A 118 -13.01 13.02 -9.67
CA ASP A 118 -13.16 12.37 -10.98
C ASP A 118 -13.16 10.83 -10.88
N HIS A 119 -13.47 10.26 -9.71
CA HIS A 119 -13.56 8.82 -9.46
C HIS A 119 -12.24 8.05 -9.64
N ARG A 120 -11.11 8.73 -9.65
CA ARG A 120 -9.78 8.11 -9.60
C ARG A 120 -9.28 8.08 -8.17
N SER A 121 -8.10 7.51 -7.97
CA SER A 121 -7.39 7.57 -6.70
C SER A 121 -5.97 8.04 -6.91
N ALA A 122 -5.54 8.99 -6.08
CA ALA A 122 -4.13 9.24 -5.85
C ALA A 122 -3.58 8.17 -4.91
N PHE A 123 -2.42 7.60 -5.23
CA PHE A 123 -1.76 6.59 -4.41
C PHE A 123 -0.48 7.17 -3.82
N PHE A 124 -0.30 6.97 -2.51
CA PHE A 124 0.80 7.51 -1.74
C PHE A 124 1.60 6.39 -1.11
N PHE A 125 2.93 6.45 -1.21
CA PHE A 125 3.81 5.44 -0.66
C PHE A 125 5.18 6.02 -0.29
N TRP A 126 5.82 5.40 0.69
CA TRP A 126 7.12 5.81 1.18
C TRP A 126 8.24 5.01 0.51
N GLY A 127 9.38 5.66 0.33
CA GLY A 127 10.61 5.03 -0.13
C GLY A 127 11.84 5.90 0.05
N VAL A 128 12.95 5.46 -0.54
CA VAL A 128 14.22 6.17 -0.55
C VAL A 128 14.68 6.33 -1.99
N HIS A 129 15.23 7.49 -2.30
CA HIS A 129 15.95 7.71 -3.55
C HIS A 129 17.41 7.30 -3.36
N GLU A 130 17.89 6.35 -4.16
CA GLU A 130 19.32 6.06 -4.22
C GLU A 130 20.03 7.19 -4.99
N PRO A 131 21.02 7.88 -4.39
CA PRO A 131 21.78 8.89 -5.12
C PRO A 131 22.54 8.22 -6.26
N THR A 132 22.32 8.70 -7.48
CA THR A 132 22.95 8.17 -8.70
C THR A 132 24.43 8.57 -8.83
N ASP A 133 24.95 9.44 -7.95
CA ASP A 133 26.33 9.94 -8.01
C ASP A 133 27.12 9.70 -6.71
N SER A 134 28.24 9.01 -6.86
CA SER A 134 29.17 8.55 -5.82
C SER A 134 30.03 9.64 -5.16
N ASN A 135 29.53 10.89 -5.03
CA ASN A 135 30.32 12.01 -4.49
C ASN A 135 29.62 12.82 -3.37
N GLN A 136 28.49 12.38 -2.83
CA GLN A 136 27.91 12.99 -1.63
C GLN A 136 28.51 12.31 -0.38
N THR A 137 29.49 12.97 0.21
CA THR A 137 30.15 12.61 1.47
C THR A 137 29.22 13.01 2.62
N GLU A 138 28.26 12.16 3.00
CA GLU A 138 27.67 12.09 4.35
C GLU A 138 26.81 10.81 4.46
N PRO A 139 27.30 9.71 5.09
CA PRO A 139 26.59 8.42 5.18
C PRO A 139 25.34 8.39 6.09
N GLY A 140 24.72 9.53 6.41
CA GLY A 140 23.71 9.64 7.47
C GLY A 140 22.36 10.25 7.09
N ALA A 141 22.15 10.74 5.85
CA ALA A 141 20.99 11.58 5.50
C ALA A 141 20.07 11.00 4.41
N ALA A 142 19.95 9.67 4.30
CA ALA A 142 18.96 9.06 3.43
C ALA A 142 17.54 9.19 4.05
N GLY A 143 16.94 10.37 3.93
CA GLY A 143 15.59 10.65 4.39
C GLY A 143 14.54 9.83 3.64
N ARG A 144 13.43 9.53 4.32
CA ARG A 144 12.25 8.90 3.72
C ARG A 144 11.55 9.91 2.85
N ARG A 145 11.20 9.52 1.64
CA ARG A 145 10.49 10.36 0.70
C ARG A 145 9.07 9.86 0.51
N LEU A 146 8.12 10.80 0.53
CA LEU A 146 6.73 10.52 0.20
C LEU A 146 6.55 10.68 -1.31
N TYR A 147 6.09 9.62 -1.95
CA TYR A 147 5.76 9.63 -3.37
C TYR A 147 4.25 9.58 -3.59
N MET A 148 3.80 10.20 -4.67
CA MET A 148 2.42 10.15 -5.15
C MET A 148 2.39 9.76 -6.62
N LEU A 149 1.67 8.67 -6.94
CA LEU A 149 1.31 8.36 -8.32
C LEU A 149 0.16 9.28 -8.75
N HIS A 150 0.39 10.08 -9.79
CA HIS A 150 -0.56 11.10 -10.20
C HIS A 150 -1.86 10.48 -10.77
N PRO A 151 -3.05 10.87 -10.28
CA PRO A 151 -4.31 10.23 -10.67
C PRO A 151 -4.68 10.45 -12.14
N THR A 152 -4.34 11.59 -12.72
CA THR A 152 -4.74 11.94 -14.11
C THR A 152 -3.62 11.81 -15.14
N LEU A 153 -2.37 11.63 -14.70
CA LEU A 153 -1.20 11.53 -15.58
C LEU A 153 -0.53 10.17 -15.36
N PRO A 154 -0.96 9.14 -16.12
CA PRO A 154 -0.35 7.81 -16.07
C PRO A 154 1.17 7.87 -16.15
N GLY A 155 1.84 7.18 -15.22
CA GLY A 155 3.30 7.09 -15.21
C GLY A 155 4.03 8.28 -14.59
N VAL A 156 3.33 9.36 -14.21
CA VAL A 156 3.94 10.48 -13.48
C VAL A 156 3.99 10.14 -11.99
N LEU A 157 5.21 10.05 -11.47
CA LEU A 157 5.49 9.88 -10.05
C LEU A 157 5.99 11.22 -9.48
N LEU A 158 5.29 11.75 -8.49
CA LEU A 158 5.66 12.97 -7.79
C LEU A 158 6.34 12.64 -6.46
N GLU A 159 7.40 13.37 -6.13
CA GLU A 159 8.00 13.39 -4.79
C GLU A 159 7.44 14.60 -4.04
N LEU A 160 6.83 14.39 -2.87
CA LEU A 160 6.09 15.41 -2.14
C LEU A 160 6.81 15.94 -0.91
N ASP A 161 7.53 15.08 -0.19
CA ASP A 161 8.18 15.44 1.07
C ASP A 161 9.42 14.56 1.31
N ASN A 162 10.35 15.08 2.11
CA ASN A 162 11.56 14.39 2.56
C ASN A 162 11.69 14.51 4.08
N VAL A 163 11.47 13.39 4.77
CA VAL A 163 11.43 13.31 6.23
C VAL A 163 12.59 12.46 6.73
N SER A 164 13.50 13.09 7.47
CA SER A 164 14.65 12.42 8.10
C SER A 164 14.34 11.83 9.49
N VAL A 165 13.25 12.27 10.12
CA VAL A 165 12.81 11.84 11.46
C VAL A 165 11.89 10.61 11.36
N PRO A 166 11.84 9.70 12.36
CA PRO A 166 10.90 8.58 12.33
C PRO A 166 9.44 9.04 12.29
N ILE A 167 8.62 8.34 11.50
CA ILE A 167 7.20 8.61 11.32
C ILE A 167 6.42 7.58 12.12
N VAL A 168 5.64 8.06 13.09
CA VAL A 168 4.79 7.25 13.96
C VAL A 168 3.44 6.99 13.30
N ALA A 169 2.87 7.98 12.63
CA ALA A 169 1.62 7.85 11.90
C ALA A 169 1.61 8.72 10.65
N PHE A 170 0.87 8.26 9.63
CA PHE A 170 0.72 8.92 8.34
C PHE A 170 -0.73 8.78 7.89
N GLN A 171 -1.30 9.88 7.44
CA GLN A 171 -2.66 9.91 6.89
C GLN A 171 -2.74 10.94 5.76
N VAL A 172 -3.41 10.57 4.67
CA VAL A 172 -3.88 11.51 3.65
C VAL A 172 -5.38 11.69 3.78
N VAL A 173 -5.84 12.93 3.68
CA VAL A 173 -7.26 13.27 3.84
C VAL A 173 -7.70 14.30 2.79
N LEU A 174 -8.98 14.23 2.42
CA LEU A 174 -9.68 15.33 1.77
C LEU A 174 -10.47 16.06 2.87
N LEU A 175 -10.16 17.34 3.07
CA LEU A 175 -10.88 18.18 4.05
C LEU A 175 -12.23 18.64 3.49
N GLU A 176 -12.32 18.78 2.18
CA GLU A 176 -13.53 19.12 1.43
C GLU A 176 -13.52 18.34 0.10
N PRO A 177 -14.65 17.74 -0.34
CA PRO A 177 -14.72 16.99 -1.59
C PRO A 177 -14.20 17.83 -2.78
N GLY A 178 -13.01 17.47 -3.27
CA GLY A 178 -12.39 18.08 -4.45
C GLY A 178 -11.79 19.47 -4.27
N ARG A 179 -11.64 20.01 -3.06
CA ARG A 179 -11.06 21.36 -2.85
C ARG A 179 -9.72 21.35 -2.13
N HIS A 180 -9.62 20.62 -1.03
CA HIS A 180 -8.43 20.62 -0.18
C HIS A 180 -8.02 19.19 0.17
N ALA A 181 -6.76 18.86 -0.10
CA ALA A 181 -6.12 17.64 0.36
C ALA A 181 -5.03 18.00 1.37
N ALA A 182 -4.86 17.16 2.39
CA ALA A 182 -3.81 17.32 3.39
C ALA A 182 -3.08 15.99 3.62
N CYS A 183 -1.78 16.11 3.85
CA CYS A 183 -0.92 15.04 4.33
C CYS A 183 -0.60 15.33 5.80
N ILE A 184 -1.02 14.43 6.70
CA ILE A 184 -0.81 14.56 8.14
C ILE A 184 0.23 13.52 8.55
N LEU A 185 1.33 14.01 9.12
CA LEU A 185 2.39 13.18 9.66
C LEU A 185 2.51 13.41 11.17
N LEU A 186 2.59 12.33 11.91
CA LEU A 186 3.02 12.34 13.31
C LEU A 186 4.44 11.80 13.35
N THR A 187 5.41 12.63 13.74
CA THR A 187 6.81 12.24 13.90
C THR A 187 7.16 12.10 15.37
N GLY A 188 8.19 11.30 15.66
CA GLY A 188 8.60 11.04 17.04
C GLY A 188 9.87 10.19 17.10
N PRO A 189 10.40 9.95 18.30
CA PRO A 189 11.55 9.06 18.47
C PRO A 189 11.17 7.62 18.06
N ALA A 190 12.13 6.90 17.46
CA ALA A 190 11.93 5.52 16.99
C ALA A 190 11.67 4.52 18.12
N SER A 191 12.07 4.86 19.34
CA SER A 191 11.79 4.11 20.56
C SER A 191 11.04 4.99 21.55
N PRO A 192 10.07 4.43 22.30
CA PRO A 192 9.51 5.14 23.45
C PRO A 192 10.66 5.42 24.42
N SER A 193 10.86 6.69 24.77
CA SER A 193 11.69 7.02 25.94
C SER A 193 11.03 6.36 27.16
N PRO A 194 11.79 5.76 28.09
CA PRO A 194 11.21 5.33 29.35
C PRO A 194 10.46 6.52 29.99
N PRO A 195 9.26 6.31 30.56
CA PRO A 195 8.52 7.40 31.20
C PRO A 195 9.42 8.08 32.22
N GLY A 196 9.70 9.37 32.02
CA GLY A 196 10.51 10.16 32.93
C GLY A 196 9.75 10.45 34.23
N LEU A 197 10.48 10.58 35.34
CA LEU A 197 9.92 11.08 36.59
C LEU A 197 9.47 12.53 36.38
N VAL A 198 8.16 12.76 36.44
CA VAL A 198 7.56 14.10 36.45
C VAL A 198 7.41 14.51 37.92
N SER A 199 8.22 15.46 38.37
CA SER A 199 8.02 16.13 39.66
C SER A 199 7.27 17.45 39.44
N VAL A 200 6.16 17.63 40.14
CA VAL A 200 5.45 18.91 40.25
C VAL A 200 5.98 19.63 41.48
N THR A 201 6.61 20.79 41.28
CA THR A 201 6.89 21.79 42.33
C THR A 201 5.80 22.83 42.36
#